data_AF-S0J693-F1
#
_entry.id   AF-S0J693-F1
#
_cell.length_a   1.000
_cell.length_b   1.000
_cell.length_c   1.000
_cell.angle_alpha   90.00
_cell.angle_beta   90.00
_cell.angle_gamma   90.00
#
_symmetry.space_group_name_H-M   'P 1'
#
loop_
_entity.id
_entity.type
_entity.pdbx_description
1 polymer ?
#
loop_
_entity_poly.entity_id
_entity_poly.type
_entity_poly.pdbx_seq_one_letter_code
_entity_poly.pdbx_strand_id
1 'polypeptide(L)'
;MDNGNNIFDVLTIRVTGERLDSILAGDGAYLKARKEIEGVSVQMKEHGFSEKEMQMIDGLVCAYISQGICCMRAAYQQGFKDCVCLLNEIGLIK
;
A
#
# COMPACT_ATOMS: atom_id res chain seq x y z
N MET A 1 -7.07 -22.52 2.34
CA MET A 1 -8.14 -21.99 3.22
C MET A 1 -8.74 -20.81 2.49
N ASP A 2 -9.91 -21.03 1.90
CA ASP A 2 -10.67 -20.02 1.19
C ASP A 2 -11.43 -19.19 2.25
N ASN A 3 -10.78 -18.15 2.77
CA ASN A 3 -11.38 -17.24 3.73
C ASN A 3 -12.25 -16.26 2.96
N GLY A 4 -13.56 -16.48 3.02
CA GLY A 4 -14.59 -15.79 2.25
C GLY A 4 -14.38 -14.28 2.18
N ASN A 5 -14.38 -13.78 0.94
CA ASN A 5 -14.46 -12.37 0.60
C ASN A 5 -15.74 -11.78 1.21
N ASN A 6 -15.66 -11.24 2.43
CA ASN A 6 -16.74 -10.41 2.93
C ASN A 6 -16.82 -9.15 2.06
N ILE A 7 -18.03 -8.59 1.90
CA ILE A 7 -18.24 -7.44 0.99
C ILE A 7 -17.36 -6.23 1.37
N PHE A 8 -17.04 -6.09 2.65
CA PHE A 8 -16.17 -5.02 3.14
C PHE A 8 -14.71 -5.17 2.66
N ASP A 9 -14.18 -6.39 2.61
CA ASP A 9 -12.84 -6.67 2.07
C ASP A 9 -12.78 -6.36 0.58
N VAL A 10 -13.81 -6.75 -0.18
CA VAL A 10 -13.90 -6.46 -1.63
C VAL A 10 -13.97 -4.96 -1.89
N LEU A 11 -14.82 -4.25 -1.14
CA LEU A 11 -14.99 -2.81 -1.28
C LEU A 11 -13.71 -2.06 -0.88
N THR A 12 -13.05 -2.48 0.19
CA THR A 12 -11.82 -1.81 0.65
C THR A 12 -10.68 -2.00 -0.34
N ILE A 13 -10.48 -3.20 -0.92
CA ILE A 13 -9.50 -3.43 -1.99
C ILE A 13 -9.71 -2.44 -3.14
N ARG A 14 -10.95 -2.33 -3.64
CA ARG A 14 -11.28 -1.47 -4.77
C ARG A 14 -11.04 0.01 -4.45
N VAL A 15 -11.56 0.48 -3.31
CA VAL A 15 -11.46 1.90 -2.92
C VAL A 15 -10.02 2.30 -2.62
N THR A 16 -9.23 1.42 -1.99
CA THR A 16 -7.81 1.70 -1.76
C THR A 16 -7.01 1.79 -3.06
N GLY A 17 -7.36 1.03 -4.10
CA GLY A 17 -6.70 1.16 -5.41
C GLY A 17 -7.06 2.47 -6.13
N GLU A 18 -8.35 2.79 -6.26
CA GLU A 18 -8.80 3.92 -7.08
C GLU A 18 -8.57 5.29 -6.40
N ARG A 19 -8.73 5.37 -5.07
CA ARG A 19 -8.76 6.65 -4.36
C ARG A 19 -7.39 7.05 -3.81
N LEU A 20 -6.56 6.08 -3.44
CA LEU A 20 -5.29 6.35 -2.77
C LEU A 20 -4.30 7.05 -3.70
N ASP A 21 -4.25 6.67 -4.98
CA ASP A 21 -3.40 7.31 -5.99
C ASP A 21 -3.66 8.82 -6.08
N SER A 22 -4.94 9.23 -6.05
CA SER A 22 -5.33 10.64 -6.07
C SER A 22 -4.88 11.42 -4.82
N ILE A 23 -4.89 10.77 -3.65
CA ILE A 23 -4.47 11.37 -2.38
C ILE A 23 -2.95 11.50 -2.35
N LEU A 24 -2.25 10.44 -2.73
CA LEU A 24 -0.79 10.37 -2.71
C LEU A 24 -0.12 11.30 -3.73
N ALA A 25 -0.81 11.62 -4.83
CA ALA A 25 -0.30 12.55 -5.84
C ALA A 25 0.04 13.95 -5.27
N GLY A 26 -0.62 14.37 -4.19
CA GLY A 26 -0.36 15.62 -3.50
C GLY A 26 0.53 15.50 -2.26
N ASP A 27 0.91 14.29 -1.85
CA ASP A 27 1.64 14.07 -0.61
C ASP A 27 3.15 14.21 -0.80
N GLY A 28 3.74 15.23 -0.17
CA GLY A 28 5.15 15.55 -0.33
C GLY A 28 6.09 14.45 0.19
N ALA A 29 5.70 13.70 1.23
CA ALA A 29 6.51 12.62 1.77
C ALA A 29 6.50 11.42 0.82
N TYR A 30 5.35 11.08 0.25
CA TYR A 30 5.19 10.06 -0.78
C TYR A 30 6.00 10.41 -2.04
N LEU A 31 5.88 11.64 -2.54
CA LEU A 31 6.64 12.10 -3.71
C LEU A 31 8.15 12.05 -3.47
N LYS A 32 8.61 12.40 -2.26
CA LYS A 32 10.03 12.29 -1.88
C LYS A 32 10.49 10.83 -1.87
N ALA A 33 9.72 9.93 -1.26
CA ALA A 33 10.03 8.50 -1.24
C ALA A 33 10.06 7.91 -2.67
N ARG A 34 9.12 8.31 -3.53
CA ARG A 34 9.12 7.92 -4.94
C ARG A 34 10.38 8.40 -5.67
N LYS A 35 10.79 9.65 -5.46
CA LYS A 35 12.03 10.18 -6.06
C LYS A 35 13.28 9.44 -5.58
N GLU A 36 13.30 9.03 -4.31
CA GLU A 36 14.38 8.20 -3.77
C GLU A 36 14.44 6.83 -4.45
N ILE A 37 13.29 6.17 -4.63
CA ILE A 37 13.19 4.90 -5.39
C ILE A 37 13.70 5.07 -6.82
N GLU A 38 13.30 6.14 -7.52
CA GLU A 38 13.78 6.44 -8.88
C GLU A 38 15.31 6.63 -8.90
N GLY A 39 15.85 7.37 -7.92
CA GLY A 39 17.30 7.60 -7.79
C GLY A 39 18.09 6.31 -7.53
N VAL A 40 17.63 5.46 -6.61
CA VAL A 40 18.26 4.15 -6.34
C VAL A 40 18.14 3.23 -7.55
N SER A 41 17.01 3.25 -8.24
CA SER A 41 16.79 2.43 -9.45
C SER A 41 17.77 2.79 -10.58
N VAL A 42 18.10 4.07 -10.75
CA VAL A 42 19.10 4.52 -11.72
C VAL A 42 20.48 4.02 -11.33
N GLN A 43 20.89 4.22 -10.07
CA GLN A 43 22.20 3.76 -9.57
C GLN A 43 22.36 2.24 -9.71
N MET A 44 21.30 1.47 -9.48
CA MET A 44 21.31 0.02 -9.66
C MET A 44 21.54 -0.40 -11.11
N LYS A 45 20.92 0.30 -12.08
CA LYS A 45 21.12 0.02 -13.51
C LYS A 45 22.56 0.33 -13.94
N GLU A 46 23.15 1.38 -13.40
CA GLU A 46 24.53 1.79 -13.70
C GLU A 46 25.57 0.87 -13.07
N HIS A 47 25.23 0.17 -11.99
CA HIS A 47 26.16 -0.71 -11.27
C HIS A 47 26.53 -2.01 -12.02
N GLY A 48 25.77 -2.39 -13.05
CA GLY A 48 26.10 -3.53 -13.90
C GLY A 48 25.86 -4.91 -13.26
N PHE A 49 24.80 -5.07 -12.48
CA PHE A 49 24.39 -6.37 -11.92
C PHE A 49 24.16 -7.42 -13.01
N SER A 50 24.43 -8.68 -12.68
CA SER A 50 24.02 -9.80 -13.54
C SER A 50 22.49 -9.93 -13.59
N GLU A 51 22.00 -10.57 -14.65
CA GLU A 51 20.56 -10.81 -14.81
C GLU A 51 19.96 -11.57 -13.62
N LYS A 52 20.69 -12.55 -13.09
CA LYS A 52 20.24 -13.35 -11.94
C LYS A 52 20.16 -12.53 -10.66
N GLU A 53 21.11 -11.63 -10.43
CA GLU A 53 21.08 -10.71 -9.28
C GLU A 53 19.91 -9.74 -9.38
N MET A 54 19.67 -9.17 -10.57
CA MET A 54 18.52 -8.31 -10.81
C MET A 54 17.20 -9.03 -10.57
N GLN A 55 17.05 -10.27 -11.02
CA GLN A 55 15.85 -11.08 -10.77
C GLN A 55 15.63 -11.34 -9.27
N MET A 56 16.69 -11.62 -8.51
CA MET A 56 16.58 -11.82 -7.06
C MET A 56 16.16 -10.55 -6.33
N ILE A 57 16.73 -9.40 -6.72
CA ILE A 57 16.39 -8.11 -6.12
C ILE A 57 14.96 -7.70 -6.48
N ASP A 58 14.56 -7.86 -7.74
CA ASP A 58 13.19 -7.59 -8.19
C ASP A 58 12.16 -8.44 -7.42
N GLY A 59 12.44 -9.73 -7.23
CA GLY A 59 11.62 -10.62 -6.41
C GLY A 59 11.49 -10.13 -4.97
N LEU A 60 12.59 -9.66 -4.36
CA LEU A 60 12.57 -9.11 -3.00
C LEU A 60 11.76 -7.81 -2.92
N VAL A 61 11.95 -6.89 -3.87
CA VAL A 61 11.20 -5.62 -3.95
C VAL A 61 9.71 -5.90 -4.12
N CYS A 62 9.33 -6.82 -5.00
CA CYS A 62 7.94 -7.23 -5.19
C CYS A 62 7.32 -7.82 -3.90
N ALA A 63 8.09 -8.60 -3.14
CA ALA A 63 7.63 -9.15 -1.86
C ALA A 63 7.37 -8.04 -0.83
N TYR A 64 8.26 -7.05 -0.72
CA TYR A 64 8.07 -5.89 0.17
C TYR A 64 6.89 -5.02 -0.25
N ILE A 65 6.70 -4.78 -1.56
CA ILE A 65 5.54 -4.05 -2.08
C ILE A 65 4.25 -4.79 -1.72
N SER A 66 4.22 -6.11 -1.92
CA SER A 66 3.05 -6.95 -1.60
C SER A 66 2.73 -6.92 -0.10
N GLN A 67 3.76 -6.96 0.77
CA GLN A 67 3.59 -6.78 2.21
C GLN A 67 3.01 -5.39 2.53
N GLY A 68 3.55 -4.33 1.92
CA GLY A 68 3.08 -2.96 2.09
C GLY A 68 1.62 -2.79 1.72
N ILE A 69 1.17 -3.36 0.60
CA ILE A 69 -0.23 -3.37 0.17
C ILE A 69 -1.12 -4.06 1.21
N CYS A 70 -0.69 -5.21 1.74
CA CYS A 70 -1.42 -5.89 2.81
C CYS A 70 -1.54 -5.03 4.08
N CYS A 71 -0.45 -4.38 4.50
CA CYS A 71 -0.45 -3.49 5.66
C CYS A 71 -1.37 -2.27 5.44
N MET A 72 -1.30 -1.62 4.28
CA MET A 72 -2.14 -0.47 3.94
C MET A 72 -3.62 -0.84 3.95
N ARG A 73 -3.98 -2.00 3.39
CA ARG A 73 -5.37 -2.50 3.42
C ARG A 73 -5.84 -2.73 4.85
N ALA A 74 -5.04 -3.39 5.69
CA ALA A 74 -5.39 -3.63 7.09
C ALA A 74 -5.56 -2.31 7.87
N ALA A 75 -4.65 -1.34 7.66
CA ALA A 75 -4.73 -0.02 8.28
C ALA A 75 -5.98 0.76 7.83
N TYR A 76 -6.31 0.73 6.54
CA TYR A 76 -7.52 1.37 6.01
C TYR A 76 -8.80 0.75 6.59
N GLN A 77 -8.86 -0.59 6.65
CA GLN A 77 -9.96 -1.32 7.24
C GLN A 77 -10.13 -1.00 8.74
N GLN A 78 -9.01 -0.97 9.49
CA GLN A 78 -9.04 -0.64 10.91
C GLN A 78 -9.47 0.80 11.13
N GLY A 79 -8.94 1.76 10.37
CA GLY A 79 -9.35 3.17 10.47
C GLY A 79 -10.84 3.36 10.19
N PHE A 80 -11.43 2.58 9.27
CA PHE A 80 -12.87 2.61 9.04
C PHE A 80 -13.67 2.10 10.27
N LYS A 81 -13.20 1.03 10.90
CA LYS A 81 -13.80 0.50 12.14
C LYS A 81 -13.65 1.48 13.30
N ASP A 82 -12.49 2.11 13.43
CA ASP A 82 -12.22 3.11 14.47
C ASP A 82 -13.13 4.33 14.31
N CYS A 83 -13.39 4.78 13.07
CA CYS A 83 -14.38 5.82 12.81
C CYS A 83 -15.79 5.41 13.23
N VAL A 84 -16.21 4.17 12.96
CA VAL A 84 -17.52 3.65 13.39
C VAL A 84 -17.59 3.60 14.92
N CYS A 85 -16.54 3.12 15.59
CA CYS A 85 -16.44 3.13 17.05
C CYS A 85 -16.58 4.55 17.61
N LEU A 86 -15.81 5.51 17.08
CA LEU A 86 -15.86 6.90 17.50
C LEU A 86 -17.26 7.51 17.32
N LEU A 87 -17.89 7.30 16.16
CA LEU A 87 -19.24 7.80 15.88
C LEU A 87 -20.30 7.22 16.82
N ASN A 88 -20.14 5.95 17.20
CA ASN A 88 -21.01 5.31 18.19
C ASN A 88 -20.78 5.90 19.59
N GLU A 89 -19.52 6.08 20.00
CA GLU A 89 -19.16 6.68 21.30
C GLU A 89 -19.73 8.09 21.49
N ILE A 90 -19.77 8.91 20.43
CA ILE A 90 -20.37 10.25 20.47
C ILE A 90 -21.88 10.26 20.18
N GLY A 91 -22.50 9.08 20.05
CA GLY A 91 -23.95 8.93 19.91
C GLY A 91 -24.54 9.38 18.56
N LEU A 92 -23.72 9.45 17.50
CA LEU A 92 -24.20 9.81 16.15
C LEU A 92 -24.74 8.61 15.37
N ILE A 93 -24.28 7.40 15.69
CA ILE A 93 -24.81 6.13 15.16
C ILE A 93 -25.06 5.16 16.32
N LYS A 94 -25.74 4.04 16.02
CA LYS A 94 -26.06 2.97 16.99
C LYS A 94 -25.31 1.70 16.65
#